data_AF-A0A6G7CR03-F1
#
_entry.id   AF-A0A6G7CR03-F1
#
_cell.length_a   1.000
_cell.length_b   1.000
_cell.length_c   1.000
_cell.angle_alpha   90.00
_cell.angle_beta   90.00
_cell.angle_gamma   90.00
#
_symmetry.space_group_name_H-M   'P 1'
#
loop_
_entity.id
_entity.type
_entity.pdbx_description
1 polymer ?
#
loop_
_entity_poly.entity_id
_entity_poly.type
_entity_poly.pdbx_seq_one_letter_code
_entity_poly.pdbx_strand_id
1 'polypeptide(L)'
;MDYGSDTVRFAPGSEVRIVRNIRNDGSFQDFAKGDLLVEAGSVGIVRSYGYFLQTQVIYQVFIPTQNRVIGVRDSEVIDAELAWVPCLFRSLDKAKLTCSLRMFGEPLANKGDVIEVHRVYRDLEDGTVSFEVKFGAHLVKLDSTRLEPVA
;
A
#
# COMPACT_ATOMS: atom_id res chain seq x y z
N MET A 1 -30.65 -0.03 -15.28
CA MET A 1 -29.54 -0.97 -15.01
C MET A 1 -28.51 -0.17 -14.27
N ASP A 2 -28.39 -0.42 -12.97
CA ASP A 2 -27.48 0.29 -12.09
C ASP A 2 -26.10 -0.36 -12.25
N TYR A 3 -25.28 0.20 -13.13
CA TYR A 3 -23.86 -0.14 -13.19
C TYR A 3 -23.24 0.50 -11.96
N GLY A 4 -23.01 -0.30 -10.92
CA GLY A 4 -22.29 0.17 -9.72
C GLY A 4 -21.10 1.00 -10.16
N SER A 5 -21.04 2.24 -9.70
CA SER A 5 -20.12 3.24 -10.18
C SER A 5 -18.69 2.87 -9.76
N ASP A 6 -17.99 2.05 -10.55
CA ASP A 6 -16.53 2.00 -10.57
C ASP A 6 -16.05 3.31 -11.21
N THR A 7 -16.25 4.40 -10.47
CA THR A 7 -15.78 5.73 -10.81
C THR A 7 -14.27 5.72 -10.73
N VAL A 8 -13.66 6.08 -11.85
CA VAL A 8 -12.25 6.43 -11.94
C VAL A 8 -11.95 7.49 -10.88
N ARG A 9 -11.04 7.19 -9.95
CA ARG A 9 -10.73 8.07 -8.80
C ARG A 9 -9.90 9.29 -9.19
N PHE A 10 -9.06 9.17 -10.23
CA PHE A 10 -8.14 10.23 -10.64
C PHE A 10 -8.27 10.56 -12.13
N ALA A 11 -8.43 11.84 -12.44
CA ALA A 11 -8.50 12.33 -13.81
C ALA A 11 -7.09 12.59 -14.39
N PRO A 12 -6.94 12.70 -15.72
CA PRO A 12 -5.72 13.24 -16.31
C PRO A 12 -5.34 14.60 -15.69
N GLY A 13 -4.07 14.74 -15.28
CA GLY A 13 -3.55 15.90 -14.58
C GLY A 13 -3.49 15.75 -13.05
N SER A 14 -4.20 14.79 -12.45
CA SER A 14 -4.11 14.52 -11.01
C SER A 14 -2.70 14.05 -10.62
N GLU A 15 -2.19 14.58 -9.51
CA GLU A 15 -0.98 14.06 -8.86
C GLU A 15 -1.34 12.90 -7.94
N VAL A 16 -0.63 11.78 -8.10
CA VAL A 16 -0.85 10.56 -7.33
C VAL A 16 0.45 10.05 -6.74
N ARG A 17 0.36 9.41 -5.58
CA ARG A 17 1.49 8.74 -4.93
C ARG A 17 1.39 7.23 -5.07
N ILE A 18 2.48 6.61 -5.51
CA ILE A 18 2.62 5.16 -5.62
C ILE A 18 2.68 4.54 -4.22
N VAL A 19 1.80 3.58 -3.90
CA VAL A 19 1.73 3.02 -2.54
C VAL A 19 2.56 1.77 -2.30
N ARG A 20 3.02 1.12 -3.37
CA ARG A 20 3.92 -0.04 -3.30
C ARG A 20 4.87 -0.06 -4.48
N ASN A 21 6.03 -0.67 -4.29
CA ASN A 21 7.01 -0.84 -5.37
C ASN A 21 6.35 -1.48 -6.58
N ILE A 22 6.46 -0.81 -7.72
CA ILE A 22 6.02 -1.36 -9.01
C ILE A 22 7.21 -2.02 -9.65
N ARG A 23 7.06 -3.29 -9.99
CA ARG A 23 8.08 -4.09 -10.65
C ARG A 23 7.59 -4.46 -12.04
N ASN A 24 8.51 -4.57 -12.99
CA ASN A 24 8.19 -4.98 -14.34
C ASN A 24 7.63 -6.41 -14.33
N ASP A 25 6.42 -6.60 -14.84
CA ASP A 25 5.80 -7.92 -14.98
C ASP A 25 6.14 -8.60 -16.32
N GLY A 26 6.87 -7.89 -17.19
CA GLY A 26 7.23 -8.29 -18.56
C GLY A 26 6.67 -7.35 -19.62
N SER A 27 5.93 -6.31 -19.24
CA SER A 27 5.37 -5.30 -20.15
C SER A 27 6.38 -4.26 -20.66
N PHE A 28 7.46 -4.01 -19.91
CA PHE A 28 8.54 -3.10 -20.33
C PHE A 28 9.69 -3.88 -20.97
N GLN A 29 10.03 -3.56 -22.22
CA GLN A 29 11.05 -4.26 -23.02
C GLN A 29 12.48 -3.99 -22.55
N ASP A 30 12.76 -2.78 -22.06
CA ASP A 30 14.10 -2.37 -21.63
C ASP A 30 14.46 -2.85 -20.21
N PHE A 31 13.55 -3.53 -19.53
CA PHE A 31 13.70 -3.98 -18.14
C PHE A 31 13.50 -5.48 -18.05
N ALA A 32 14.28 -6.16 -17.21
CA ALA A 32 14.01 -7.55 -16.91
C ALA A 32 12.72 -7.68 -16.09
N LYS A 33 12.04 -8.82 -16.23
CA LYS A 33 10.89 -9.14 -15.37
C LYS A 33 11.36 -9.19 -13.91
N GLY A 34 10.66 -8.47 -13.03
CA GLY A 34 10.99 -8.33 -11.61
C GLY A 34 11.78 -7.07 -11.28
N ASP A 35 12.35 -6.38 -12.26
CA ASP A 35 13.08 -5.14 -12.03
C ASP A 35 12.18 -4.08 -11.41
N LEU A 36 12.74 -3.31 -10.49
CA LEU A 36 12.05 -2.20 -9.86
C LEU A 36 11.89 -1.08 -10.88
N LEU A 37 10.64 -0.74 -11.21
CA LEU A 37 10.32 0.39 -12.08
C LEU A 37 10.17 1.65 -11.25
N VAL A 38 9.34 1.64 -10.20
CA VAL A 38 9.15 2.81 -9.32
C VAL A 38 9.01 2.40 -7.86
N GLU A 39 9.61 3.18 -6.98
CA GLU A 39 9.57 2.99 -5.53
C GLU A 39 8.24 3.47 -4.93
N ALA A 40 7.78 2.75 -3.90
CA ALA A 40 6.70 3.22 -3.05
C ALA A 40 7.03 4.61 -2.47
N GLY A 41 6.05 5.51 -2.44
CA GLY A 41 6.21 6.89 -2.03
C GLY A 41 6.50 7.86 -3.18
N SER A 42 6.88 7.36 -4.36
CA SER A 42 7.10 8.21 -5.54
C SER A 42 5.81 8.91 -5.96
N VAL A 43 5.90 10.18 -6.33
CA VAL A 43 4.78 10.96 -6.87
C VAL A 43 4.88 11.03 -8.38
N GLY A 44 3.73 10.95 -9.05
CA GLY A 44 3.60 11.09 -10.49
C GLY A 44 2.30 11.75 -10.89
N ILE A 45 2.16 12.00 -12.19
CA ILE A 45 1.03 12.72 -12.77
C ILE A 45 0.25 11.77 -13.69
N VAL A 46 -1.05 11.61 -13.45
CA VAL A 46 -1.93 10.82 -14.32
C VAL A 46 -1.98 11.47 -15.71
N ARG A 47 -1.65 10.72 -16.76
CA ARG A 47 -1.72 11.17 -18.16
C ARG A 47 -3.01 10.71 -18.84
N SER A 48 -3.42 9.49 -18.54
CA SER A 48 -4.64 8.86 -19.04
C SER A 48 -4.96 7.66 -18.15
N TYR A 49 -6.13 7.06 -18.38
CA TYR A 49 -6.51 5.79 -17.77
C TYR A 49 -7.22 4.92 -18.80
N GLY A 50 -7.24 3.63 -18.52
CA GLY A 50 -8.01 2.63 -19.26
C GLY A 50 -8.49 1.53 -18.33
N TYR A 51 -9.19 0.55 -18.89
CA TYR A 51 -9.71 -0.59 -18.14
C TYR A 51 -9.00 -1.87 -18.55
N PHE A 52 -8.60 -2.67 -17.57
CA PHE A 52 -8.14 -4.05 -17.73
C PHE A 52 -9.27 -5.00 -17.36
N LEU A 53 -9.54 -5.99 -18.22
CA LEU A 53 -10.66 -6.94 -18.08
C LEU A 53 -12.01 -6.26 -17.81
N GLN A 54 -12.21 -5.04 -18.33
CA GLN A 54 -13.40 -4.20 -18.18
C GLN A 54 -13.79 -3.79 -16.74
N THR A 55 -13.04 -4.22 -15.72
CA THR A 55 -13.37 -3.99 -14.30
C THR A 55 -12.28 -3.27 -13.53
N GLN A 56 -11.03 -3.34 -13.97
CA GLN A 56 -9.90 -2.76 -13.23
C GLN A 56 -9.39 -1.50 -13.92
N VAL A 57 -9.42 -0.36 -13.24
CA VAL A 57 -8.82 0.87 -13.75
C VAL A 57 -7.29 0.77 -13.68
N ILE A 58 -6.64 1.05 -14.81
CA ILE A 58 -5.20 1.19 -14.94
C ILE A 58 -4.89 2.63 -15.38
N TYR A 59 -4.16 3.36 -14.55
CA TYR A 59 -3.64 4.68 -14.86
C TYR A 59 -2.31 4.59 -15.62
N GLN A 60 -2.11 5.47 -16.58
CA GLN A 60 -0.81 5.78 -17.16
C GLN A 60 -0.23 6.98 -16.40
N VAL A 61 0.71 6.74 -15.50
CA VAL A 61 1.27 7.77 -14.63
C VAL A 61 2.67 8.14 -15.07
N PHE A 62 2.89 9.41 -15.39
CA PHE A 62 4.22 9.94 -15.65
C PHE A 62 4.96 10.16 -14.33
N ILE A 63 6.11 9.51 -14.15
CA ILE A 63 7.01 9.66 -13.01
C ILE A 63 8.14 10.62 -13.42
N PRO A 64 8.12 11.89 -12.96
CA PRO A 64 9.07 12.91 -13.42
C PRO A 64 10.52 12.56 -13.09
N THR A 65 10.77 11.98 -11.91
CA THR A 65 12.11 11.63 -11.43
C THR A 65 12.81 10.58 -12.29
N GLN A 66 12.05 9.82 -13.07
CA GLN A 66 12.56 8.76 -13.96
C GLN A 66 12.31 9.06 -15.44
N ASN A 67 11.64 10.19 -15.74
CA ASN A 67 11.19 10.56 -17.07
C ASN A 67 10.48 9.40 -17.81
N ARG A 68 9.52 8.73 -17.15
CA ARG A 68 8.85 7.53 -17.68
C ARG A 68 7.37 7.52 -17.37
N VAL A 69 6.57 6.94 -18.26
CA VAL A 69 5.16 6.61 -17.99
C VAL A 69 5.05 5.16 -17.56
N ILE A 70 4.36 4.91 -16.44
CA ILE A 70 4.16 3.58 -15.86
C ILE A 70 2.66 3.30 -15.72
N GLY A 71 2.26 2.11 -16.15
CA GLY A 71 0.92 1.58 -15.89
C GLY A 71 0.77 1.18 -14.42
N VAL A 72 -0.17 1.77 -13.71
CA VAL A 72 -0.44 1.48 -12.29
C VAL A 72 -1.93 1.23 -12.08
N ARG A 73 -2.27 0.23 -11.27
CA ARG A 73 -3.65 -0.07 -10.90
C ARG A 73 -4.21 1.01 -9.99
N ASP A 74 -5.53 1.13 -9.96
CA ASP A 74 -6.17 2.04 -9.01
C ASP A 74 -5.83 1.75 -7.54
N SER A 75 -5.68 0.47 -7.20
CA SER A 75 -5.23 0.02 -5.86
C SER A 75 -3.73 0.22 -5.59
N GLU A 76 -2.97 0.73 -6.55
CA GLU A 76 -1.53 1.00 -6.44
C GLU A 76 -1.22 2.49 -6.21
N VAL A 77 -2.25 3.34 -6.10
CA VAL A 77 -2.11 4.78 -5.94
C VAL A 77 -3.02 5.36 -4.86
N ILE A 78 -2.61 6.50 -4.32
CA ILE A 78 -3.43 7.39 -3.49
C ILE A 78 -3.24 8.83 -3.98
N ASP A 79 -4.08 9.74 -3.50
CA ASP A 79 -3.88 11.17 -3.73
C ASP A 79 -2.50 11.61 -3.18
N ALA A 80 -1.76 12.39 -3.98
CA ALA A 80 -0.44 12.85 -3.58
C ALA A 80 -0.47 13.81 -2.37
N GLU A 81 -1.59 14.46 -2.09
CA GLU A 81 -1.74 15.38 -0.94
C GLU A 81 -1.90 14.65 0.40
N LEU A 82 -2.26 13.36 0.39
CA LEU A 82 -2.36 12.57 1.62
C LEU A 82 -1.00 12.41 2.30
N ALA A 83 -0.98 12.21 3.62
CA ALA A 83 0.26 11.97 4.35
C ALA A 83 0.88 10.62 3.95
N TRP A 84 2.17 10.60 3.62
CA TRP A 84 2.87 9.36 3.31
C TRP A 84 3.29 8.63 4.58
N VAL A 85 2.59 7.53 4.89
CA VAL A 85 2.99 6.58 5.93
C VAL A 85 3.75 5.42 5.25
N PRO A 86 5.06 5.23 5.50
CA PRO A 86 5.79 4.12 4.90
C PRO A 86 5.31 2.76 5.43
N CYS A 87 5.24 1.77 4.55
CA CYS A 87 4.91 0.40 4.93
C CYS A 87 6.19 -0.34 5.33
N LEU A 88 6.47 -0.39 6.63
CA LEU A 88 7.72 -0.94 7.15
C LEU A 88 7.76 -2.48 7.20
N PHE A 89 6.60 -3.12 7.16
CA PHE A 89 6.48 -4.57 7.31
C PHE A 89 5.64 -5.17 6.19
N ARG A 90 5.84 -6.46 5.96
CA ARG A 90 5.07 -7.34 5.10
C ARG A 90 4.47 -8.47 5.95
N SER A 91 3.56 -9.22 5.36
CA SER A 91 3.12 -10.48 5.96
C SER A 91 4.33 -11.38 6.24
N LEU A 92 4.30 -12.04 7.41
CA LEU A 92 5.36 -12.89 7.97
C LEU A 92 6.59 -12.14 8.49
N ASP A 93 6.68 -10.82 8.34
CA ASP A 93 7.75 -10.07 8.99
C ASP A 93 7.56 -10.09 10.51
N LYS A 94 8.68 -10.16 11.22
CA LYS A 94 8.70 -9.97 12.66
C LYS A 94 8.79 -8.49 12.99
N ALA A 95 7.98 -8.06 13.95
CA ALA A 95 7.97 -6.69 14.44
C ALA A 95 7.85 -6.67 15.96
N LYS A 96 8.37 -5.62 16.58
CA LYS A 96 8.32 -5.43 18.03
C LYS A 96 7.20 -4.47 18.40
N LEU A 97 6.41 -4.82 19.42
CA LEU A 97 5.33 -3.97 19.90
C LEU A 97 5.88 -2.73 20.63
N THR A 98 5.37 -1.54 20.27
CA THR A 98 5.72 -0.29 20.95
C THR A 98 4.85 -0.02 22.19
N CYS A 99 3.78 -0.80 22.38
CA CYS A 99 2.86 -0.73 23.52
C CYS A 99 2.36 -2.11 23.99
N SER A 100 1.87 -2.21 25.21
CA SER A 100 1.14 -3.40 25.69
C SER A 100 -0.27 -3.41 25.12
N LEU A 101 -0.78 -4.61 24.80
CA LEU A 101 -2.12 -4.83 24.28
C LEU A 101 -2.99 -5.51 25.33
N ARG A 102 -4.26 -5.12 25.37
CA ARG A 102 -5.29 -5.74 26.21
C ARG A 102 -6.54 -6.01 25.38
N MET A 103 -7.25 -7.08 25.71
CA MET A 103 -8.52 -7.43 25.09
C MET A 103 -9.50 -7.81 26.18
N PHE A 104 -10.65 -7.13 26.23
CA PHE A 104 -11.65 -7.28 27.30
C PHE A 104 -11.08 -7.13 28.73
N GLY A 105 -10.08 -6.25 28.91
CA GLY A 105 -9.41 -6.02 30.19
C GLY A 105 -8.21 -6.93 30.46
N GLU A 106 -8.15 -8.09 29.80
CA GLU A 106 -7.09 -9.07 29.97
C GLU A 106 -5.83 -8.71 29.17
N PRO A 107 -4.61 -8.93 29.71
CA PRO A 107 -3.35 -8.75 28.98
C PRO A 107 -3.27 -9.71 27.78
N LEU A 108 -2.99 -9.17 26.59
CA LEU A 108 -2.81 -9.96 25.37
C LEU A 108 -1.34 -10.07 24.96
N ALA A 109 -0.60 -8.97 25.07
CA ALA A 109 0.83 -8.90 24.78
C ALA A 109 1.45 -7.70 25.52
N ASN A 110 2.74 -7.76 25.79
CA ASN A 110 3.49 -6.70 26.45
C ASN A 110 4.21 -5.81 25.43
N LYS A 111 4.44 -4.55 25.81
CA LYS A 111 5.38 -3.68 25.11
C LYS A 111 6.73 -4.39 25.00
N GLY A 112 7.27 -4.45 23.80
CA GLY A 112 8.54 -5.08 23.50
C GLY A 112 8.45 -6.53 23.04
N ASP A 113 7.28 -7.16 23.11
CA ASP A 113 7.10 -8.50 22.54
C ASP A 113 7.32 -8.47 21.03
N VAL A 114 8.01 -9.49 20.51
CA VAL A 114 8.16 -9.70 19.07
C VAL A 114 7.01 -10.54 18.56
N ILE A 115 6.27 -10.00 17.60
CA ILE A 115 5.12 -10.62 16.96
C ILE A 115 5.37 -10.82 15.47
N GLU A 116 4.54 -11.62 14.83
CA GLU A 116 4.53 -11.80 13.38
C GLU A 116 3.35 -11.03 12.76
N VAL A 117 3.63 -10.24 11.74
CA VAL A 117 2.60 -9.52 10.99
C VAL A 117 1.81 -10.53 10.15
N HIS A 118 0.50 -10.63 10.38
CA HIS A 118 -0.35 -11.53 9.60
C HIS A 118 -0.68 -10.91 8.24
N ARG A 119 -1.18 -9.66 8.26
CA ARG A 119 -1.58 -8.93 7.05
C ARG A 119 -1.34 -7.44 7.18
N VAL A 120 -1.14 -6.80 6.04
CA VAL A 120 -0.94 -5.36 5.93
C VAL A 120 -2.10 -4.75 5.16
N TYR A 121 -2.58 -3.61 5.63
CA TYR A 121 -3.61 -2.83 4.98
C TYR A 121 -3.13 -1.40 4.81
N ARG A 122 -3.36 -0.86 3.60
CA ARG A 122 -3.31 0.57 3.36
C ARG A 122 -4.71 1.03 2.99
N ASP A 123 -5.20 2.03 3.69
CA ASP A 123 -6.41 2.73 3.31
C ASP A 123 -6.08 3.70 2.18
N LEU A 124 -6.86 3.65 1.09
CA LEU A 124 -6.59 4.43 -0.10
C LEU A 124 -7.27 5.81 -0.09
N GLU A 125 -8.13 6.07 0.88
CA GLU A 125 -8.85 7.34 1.06
C GLU A 125 -8.09 8.27 2.01
N ASP A 126 -7.49 7.74 3.09
CA ASP A 126 -6.73 8.54 4.06
C ASP A 126 -5.21 8.26 4.06
N GLY A 127 -4.77 7.22 3.33
CA GLY A 127 -3.35 6.87 3.19
C GLY A 127 -2.75 6.12 4.39
N THR A 128 -3.52 5.87 5.45
CA THR A 128 -3.03 5.22 6.67
C THR A 128 -2.61 3.77 6.43
N VAL A 129 -1.63 3.32 7.22
CA VAL A 129 -1.18 1.93 7.23
C VAL A 129 -1.55 1.28 8.56
N SER A 130 -2.08 0.07 8.47
CA SER A 130 -2.41 -0.75 9.63
C SER A 130 -2.00 -2.19 9.40
N PHE A 131 -1.76 -2.89 10.49
CA PHE A 131 -1.26 -4.25 10.53
C PHE A 131 -2.26 -5.11 11.28
N GLU A 132 -2.59 -6.26 10.73
CA GLU A 132 -3.31 -7.29 11.47
C GLU A 132 -2.30 -8.29 11.99
N VAL A 133 -2.43 -8.61 13.28
CA VAL A 133 -1.59 -9.54 14.01
C VAL A 133 -2.47 -10.58 14.69
N LYS A 134 -1.94 -11.79 14.85
CA LYS A 134 -2.69 -12.91 15.41
C LYS A 134 -2.19 -13.26 16.81
N PHE A 135 -3.11 -13.32 17.77
CA PHE A 135 -2.86 -13.80 19.12
C PHE A 135 -3.82 -14.93 19.45
N GLY A 136 -3.33 -16.18 19.40
CA GLY A 136 -4.18 -17.36 19.56
C GLY A 136 -5.28 -17.40 18.50
N ALA A 137 -6.54 -17.33 18.92
CA ALA A 137 -7.71 -17.30 18.04
C ALA A 137 -8.11 -15.88 17.58
N HIS A 138 -7.46 -14.84 18.10
CA HIS A 138 -7.85 -13.45 17.87
C HIS A 138 -7.00 -12.78 16.80
N LEU A 139 -7.64 -12.03 15.90
CA LEU A 139 -7.00 -11.10 14.99
C LEU A 139 -7.18 -9.69 15.54
N VAL A 140 -6.08 -8.95 15.66
CA VAL A 140 -6.05 -7.59 16.19
C VAL A 140 -5.48 -6.67 15.14
N LYS A 141 -6.20 -5.60 14.81
CA LYS A 141 -5.73 -4.54 13.91
C LYS A 141 -5.01 -3.48 14.74
N LEU A 142 -3.78 -3.17 14.34
CA LEU A 142 -2.89 -2.19 14.96
C LEU A 142 -2.58 -1.08 13.95
N ASP A 143 -2.56 0.17 14.41
CA ASP A 143 -2.07 1.27 13.61
C ASP A 143 -0.54 1.16 13.42
N SER A 144 -0.01 1.81 12.38
CA SER A 144 1.40 1.68 12.03
C SER A 144 2.40 2.08 13.12
N THR A 145 2.01 2.91 14.09
CA THR A 145 2.90 3.37 15.17
C THR A 145 3.08 2.34 16.29
N ARG A 146 2.29 1.25 16.25
CA ARG A 146 2.32 0.19 17.28
C ARG A 146 3.40 -0.86 17.05
N LEU A 147 4.09 -0.80 15.92
CA LEU A 147 5.14 -1.74 15.53
C LEU A 147 6.43 -1.01 15.16
N GLU A 148 7.55 -1.54 15.65
CA GLU A 148 8.91 -1.10 15.27
C GLU A 148 9.74 -2.30 14.77
N PRO A 149 10.76 -2.08 13.90
CA PRO A 149 11.62 -3.15 13.44
C PRO A 149 12.31 -3.89 14.59
N VAL A 150 12.51 -5.20 14.43
CA VAL A 150 13.35 -5.98 15.33
C VAL A 150 14.81 -5.60 15.05
N ALA A 151 15.55 -5.23 16.10
CA ALA A 151 16.99 -4.91 16.03
C ALA A 151 17.85 -6.17 15.87
#